data_AF-A0A4Y2LP66-F1
#
_entry.id   AF-A0A4Y2LP66-F1
#
_cell.length_a   1.000
_cell.length_b   1.000
_cell.length_c   1.000
_cell.angle_alpha   90.00
_cell.angle_beta   90.00
_cell.angle_gamma   90.00
#
_symmetry.space_group_name_H-M   'P 1'
#
loop_
_entity.id
_entity.type
_entity.pdbx_description
1 polymer ?
#
loop_
_entity_poly.entity_id
_entity_poly.type
_entity_poly.pdbx_seq_one_letter_code
_entity_poly.pdbx_strand_id
1 'polypeptide(L)'
;MEIKRLIKRKASVRKLALKGVNPDLFDEFKSLRSSVKHNIQKDYNTHLRHMENDLISDPKRFWSYFKNENINSPDSLFYNKVRYNNDGDIANAFPDYFSSVFKPSTDFDGNDE
;
A
#
# COMPACT_ATOMS: atom_id res chain seq x y z
N MET A 1 3.52 0.38 -18.65
CA MET A 1 4.27 -0.58 -19.51
C MET A 1 5.71 -0.80 -19.04
N GLU A 2 6.34 0.18 -18.38
CA GLU A 2 7.76 0.12 -18.03
C GLU A 2 8.13 -0.93 -16.97
N ILE A 3 7.34 -1.09 -15.90
CA ILE A 3 7.67 -2.04 -14.82
C ILE A 3 7.66 -3.51 -15.27
N LYS A 4 6.71 -3.89 -16.14
CA LYS A 4 6.64 -5.25 -16.71
C LYS A 4 7.88 -5.57 -17.54
N ARG A 5 8.40 -4.59 -18.30
CA ARG A 5 9.64 -4.72 -19.06
C ARG A 5 10.84 -4.88 -18.13
N LEU A 6 10.95 -4.07 -17.08
CA LEU A 6 12.01 -4.16 -16.08
C LEU A 6 12.01 -5.51 -15.33
N ILE A 7 10.84 -6.03 -14.96
CA ILE A 7 10.70 -7.36 -14.34
C ILE A 7 11.22 -8.45 -15.27
N LYS A 8 10.83 -8.42 -16.56
CA LYS A 8 11.30 -9.38 -17.57
C LYS A 8 12.82 -9.30 -17.75
N ARG A 9 13.37 -8.08 -17.91
CA ARG A 9 14.82 -7.86 -18.05
C ARG A 9 15.59 -8.37 -16.83
N LYS A 10 15.13 -8.01 -15.61
CA LYS A 10 15.72 -8.49 -14.35
C LYS A 10 15.78 -10.02 -14.30
N ALA A 11 14.71 -10.70 -14.72
CA ALA A 11 14.66 -12.16 -14.74
C ALA A 11 15.65 -12.76 -15.76
N SER A 12 15.77 -12.17 -16.94
CA SER A 12 16.73 -12.59 -17.96
C SER A 12 18.19 -12.40 -17.50
N VAL A 13 18.52 -11.22 -16.97
CA VAL A 13 19.88 -10.92 -16.48
C VAL A 13 20.25 -11.83 -15.30
N ARG A 14 19.32 -12.13 -14.39
CA ARG A 14 19.55 -13.11 -13.31
C ARG A 14 19.97 -14.48 -13.86
N LYS A 15 19.27 -14.98 -14.89
CA LYS A 15 19.59 -16.28 -15.50
C LYS A 15 20.98 -16.29 -16.13
N LEU A 16 21.44 -15.17 -16.68
CA LEU A 16 22.77 -15.03 -17.28
C LEU A 16 23.85 -14.89 -16.21
N ALA A 17 23.63 -14.05 -15.19
CA ALA A 17 24.56 -13.86 -14.08
C ALA A 17 24.82 -15.16 -13.30
N LEU A 18 23.81 -16.01 -13.14
CA LEU A 18 23.95 -17.33 -12.49
C LEU A 18 24.81 -18.32 -13.28
N LYS A 19 25.01 -18.11 -14.59
CA LYS A 19 25.90 -18.95 -15.41
C LYS A 19 27.38 -18.57 -15.26
N GLY A 20 27.70 -17.55 -14.48
CA GLY A 20 29.06 -17.27 -13.99
C GLY A 20 30.03 -16.65 -15.01
N VAL A 21 29.54 -16.10 -16.12
CA VAL A 21 30.40 -15.69 -17.25
C VAL A 21 30.92 -14.25 -17.14
N ASN A 22 30.20 -13.33 -16.50
CA ASN A 22 30.59 -11.91 -16.44
C ASN A 22 30.15 -11.23 -15.12
N PRO A 23 31.06 -10.64 -14.33
CA PRO A 23 30.73 -9.89 -13.12
C PRO A 23 29.81 -8.67 -13.36
N ASP A 24 29.89 -8.02 -14.53
CA ASP A 24 29.04 -6.86 -14.88
C ASP A 24 27.55 -7.23 -14.88
N LEU A 25 27.22 -8.47 -15.26
CA LEU A 25 25.84 -8.96 -15.26
C LEU A 25 25.27 -9.06 -13.84
N PHE A 26 26.12 -9.30 -12.84
CA PHE A 26 25.69 -9.37 -11.46
C PHE A 26 25.36 -7.99 -10.90
N ASP A 27 26.16 -6.98 -11.25
CA ASP A 27 25.90 -5.59 -10.85
C ASP A 27 24.71 -4.99 -11.62
N GLU A 28 24.54 -5.33 -12.90
CA GLU A 28 23.31 -5.01 -13.64
C GLU A 28 22.09 -5.64 -12.96
N PHE A 29 22.17 -6.91 -12.54
CA PHE A 29 21.09 -7.58 -11.82
C PHE A 29 20.75 -6.87 -10.50
N LYS A 30 21.75 -6.45 -9.72
CA LYS A 30 21.54 -5.68 -8.47
C LYS A 30 20.82 -4.36 -8.75
N SER A 31 21.28 -3.62 -9.77
CA SER A 31 20.67 -2.36 -10.20
C SER A 31 19.21 -2.57 -10.61
N LEU A 32 18.94 -3.53 -11.49
CA LEU A 32 17.58 -3.87 -11.92
C LEU A 32 16.69 -4.34 -10.77
N ARG A 33 17.23 -5.09 -9.80
CA ARG A 33 16.49 -5.49 -8.60
C ARG A 33 16.06 -4.27 -7.79
N SER A 34 16.98 -3.32 -7.59
CA SER A 34 16.69 -2.06 -6.87
C SER A 34 15.64 -1.24 -7.60
N SER A 35 15.82 -1.01 -8.91
CA SER A 35 14.88 -0.25 -9.73
C SER A 35 13.49 -0.88 -9.75
N VAL A 36 13.38 -2.21 -9.89
CA VAL A 36 12.08 -2.90 -9.86
C VAL A 36 11.41 -2.72 -8.50
N LYS A 37 12.13 -2.88 -7.39
CA LYS A 37 11.58 -2.68 -6.04
C LYS A 37 11.06 -1.24 -5.87
N HIS A 38 11.88 -0.26 -6.25
CA HIS A 38 11.52 1.15 -6.16
C HIS A 38 10.27 1.48 -7.00
N ASN A 39 10.22 1.06 -8.26
CA ASN A 39 9.09 1.36 -9.14
C ASN A 39 7.80 0.68 -8.68
N ILE A 40 7.86 -0.57 -8.19
CA ILE A 40 6.67 -1.22 -7.62
C ILE A 40 6.15 -0.42 -6.44
N GLN A 41 7.02 -0.01 -5.51
CA GLN A 41 6.61 0.79 -4.37
C GLN A 41 6.02 2.15 -4.79
N LYS A 42 6.67 2.82 -5.75
CA LYS A 42 6.22 4.11 -6.28
C LYS A 42 4.85 4.01 -6.94
N ASP A 43 4.67 3.03 -7.82
CA ASP A 43 3.40 2.80 -8.52
C ASP A 43 2.30 2.44 -7.53
N TYR A 44 2.60 1.62 -6.51
CA TYR A 44 1.66 1.27 -5.46
C TYR A 44 1.25 2.48 -4.61
N ASN A 45 2.21 3.30 -4.16
CA ASN A 45 1.91 4.53 -3.41
C ASN A 45 1.09 5.52 -4.25
N THR A 46 1.38 5.61 -5.55
CA THR A 46 0.62 6.44 -6.49
C THR A 46 -0.81 5.95 -6.63
N HIS A 47 -0.99 4.63 -6.73
CA HIS A 47 -2.31 4.01 -6.74
C HIS A 47 -3.08 4.27 -5.44
N LEU A 48 -2.44 4.15 -4.27
CA LEU A 48 -3.05 4.45 -2.98
C LEU A 48 -3.54 5.90 -2.90
N ARG A 49 -2.71 6.88 -3.30
CA ARG A 49 -3.14 8.30 -3.34
C ARG A 49 -4.33 8.55 -4.25
N HIS A 50 -4.35 7.93 -5.43
CA HIS A 50 -5.51 8.03 -6.31
C HIS A 50 -6.76 7.40 -5.68
N MET A 51 -6.61 6.26 -5.00
CA MET A 51 -7.70 5.60 -4.29
C MET A 51 -8.21 6.46 -3.12
N GLU A 52 -7.32 7.08 -2.35
CA GLU A 52 -7.70 8.04 -1.29
C GLU A 52 -8.50 9.21 -1.87
N ASN A 53 -8.12 9.74 -3.04
CA ASN A 53 -8.90 10.76 -3.72
C ASN A 53 -10.26 10.23 -4.26
N ASP A 54 -10.32 8.96 -4.66
CA ASP A 54 -11.57 8.30 -5.05
C ASP A 54 -12.56 8.26 -3.86
N LEU A 55 -12.10 8.25 -2.60
CA LEU A 55 -13.00 8.31 -1.44
C LEU A 55 -13.91 9.54 -1.45
N ILE A 56 -13.41 10.69 -1.90
CA ILE A 56 -14.17 11.95 -1.98
C ILE A 56 -14.89 12.05 -3.32
N SER A 57 -14.22 11.70 -4.42
CA SER A 57 -14.70 11.95 -5.79
C SER A 57 -15.60 10.85 -6.36
N ASP A 58 -15.34 9.57 -6.06
CA ASP A 58 -16.16 8.42 -6.44
C ASP A 58 -16.10 7.32 -5.36
N PRO A 59 -16.88 7.48 -4.26
CA PRO A 59 -16.87 6.55 -3.15
C PRO A 59 -17.20 5.11 -3.56
N LYS A 60 -18.00 4.91 -4.63
CA LYS A 60 -18.35 3.56 -5.11
C LYS A 60 -17.11 2.84 -5.62
N ARG A 61 -16.26 3.54 -6.36
CA ARG A 61 -15.00 3.00 -6.86
C ARG A 61 -14.04 2.67 -5.73
N PHE A 62 -13.92 3.53 -4.73
CA PHE A 62 -13.16 3.25 -3.51
C PHE A 62 -13.61 1.94 -2.85
N TRP A 63 -14.91 1.81 -2.52
CA TRP A 63 -15.43 0.61 -1.86
C TRP A 63 -15.38 -0.65 -2.74
N SER A 64 -15.43 -0.50 -4.07
CA SER A 64 -15.32 -1.64 -4.98
C SER A 64 -13.96 -2.35 -4.89
N TYR A 65 -12.90 -1.64 -4.53
CA TYR A 65 -11.57 -2.21 -4.29
C TYR A 65 -11.58 -3.15 -3.10
N PHE A 66 -12.14 -2.69 -1.97
CA PHE A 66 -12.19 -3.47 -0.73
C PHE A 66 -13.21 -4.61 -0.75
N LYS A 67 -14.23 -4.53 -1.62
CA LYS A 67 -15.30 -5.54 -1.72
C LYS A 67 -14.81 -6.95 -2.08
N ASN A 68 -13.67 -7.06 -2.77
CA ASN A 68 -13.11 -8.33 -3.23
C ASN A 68 -11.91 -8.81 -2.39
N GLU A 69 -11.40 -7.95 -1.49
CA GLU A 69 -10.43 -8.38 -0.50
C GLU A 69 -11.18 -9.24 0.52
N ASN A 70 -10.72 -10.46 0.76
CA ASN A 70 -11.24 -11.31 1.83
C ASN A 70 -10.69 -10.76 3.15
N ILE A 71 -11.18 -9.57 3.53
CA ILE A 71 -10.85 -8.92 4.79
C ILE A 71 -11.54 -9.76 5.84
N ASN A 72 -10.84 -10.78 6.34
CA ASN A 72 -11.30 -11.54 7.49
C ASN A 72 -11.41 -10.53 8.64
N SER A 73 -12.63 -10.12 8.97
CA SER A 73 -12.87 -9.41 10.22
C SER A 73 -12.38 -10.28 11.36
N PRO A 74 -11.59 -9.76 12.30
CA PRO A 74 -11.17 -10.54 13.46
C PRO A 74 -12.41 -10.94 14.26
N ASP A 75 -12.52 -12.23 14.61
CA ASP A 75 -13.64 -12.76 15.42
C ASP A 75 -13.80 -12.04 16.77
N SER A 76 -12.72 -11.45 17.28
CA SER A 76 -12.77 -10.57 18.44
C SER A 76 -11.65 -9.52 18.42
N LEU A 77 -11.94 -8.33 18.97
CA LEU A 77 -10.99 -7.25 19.19
C LEU A 77 -10.80 -7.04 20.70
N PHE A 78 -9.56 -6.84 21.14
CA PHE A 78 -9.27 -6.43 22.52
C PHE A 78 -8.69 -5.02 22.54
N TYR A 79 -9.43 -4.07 23.09
CA TYR A 79 -9.01 -2.67 23.19
C TYR A 79 -9.49 -2.07 24.51
N ASN A 80 -8.65 -1.23 25.13
CA ASN A 80 -8.94 -0.56 26.41
C ASN A 80 -9.44 -1.52 27.52
N LYS A 81 -8.85 -2.72 27.62
CA LYS A 81 -9.24 -3.80 28.55
C LYS A 81 -10.64 -4.39 28.32
N VAL A 82 -11.30 -4.02 27.23
CA VAL A 82 -12.59 -4.56 26.79
C VAL A 82 -12.38 -5.51 25.62
N ARG A 83 -13.10 -6.63 25.63
CA ARG A 83 -13.16 -7.58 24.52
C ARG A 83 -14.47 -7.39 23.77
N TYR A 84 -14.38 -7.18 22.47
CA TYR A 84 -15.50 -7.06 21.55
C TYR A 84 -15.57 -8.33 20.70
N ASN A 85 -16.73 -8.99 20.64
CA ASN A 85 -16.90 -10.31 20.01
C ASN A 85 -17.86 -10.32 18.81
N ASN A 86 -18.39 -9.15 18.42
CA ASN A 86 -19.26 -9.02 17.25
C ASN A 86 -18.84 -7.80 16.43
N ASP A 87 -19.10 -7.86 15.13
CA ASP A 87 -18.65 -6.86 14.17
C ASP A 87 -19.18 -5.45 14.49
N GLY A 88 -20.40 -5.35 15.00
CA GLY A 88 -21.01 -4.06 15.36
C GLY A 88 -20.26 -3.36 16.49
N ASP A 89 -19.99 -4.09 17.58
CA ASP A 89 -19.25 -3.56 18.72
C ASP A 89 -17.78 -3.27 18.37
N ILE A 90 -17.17 -4.10 17.53
CA ILE A 90 -15.82 -3.88 16.99
C ILE A 90 -15.80 -2.57 16.18
N ALA A 91 -16.78 -2.35 15.30
CA ALA A 91 -16.92 -1.13 14.52
C ALA A 91 -17.16 0.09 15.41
N ASN A 92 -17.97 -0.05 16.47
CA ASN A 92 -18.26 1.03 17.41
C ASN A 92 -17.07 1.40 18.31
N ALA A 93 -16.08 0.52 18.49
CA ALA A 93 -14.83 0.83 19.20
C ALA A 93 -13.84 1.64 18.33
N PHE A 94 -14.03 1.65 17.01
CA PHE A 94 -13.12 2.33 16.08
C PHE A 94 -13.07 3.86 16.27
N PRO A 95 -14.19 4.60 16.43
CA PRO A 95 -14.16 6.04 16.66
C PRO A 95 -13.35 6.46 17.89
N ASP A 96 -13.49 5.73 18.99
CA ASP A 96 -12.75 5.98 20.24
C ASP A 96 -11.24 5.83 20.02
N TYR A 97 -10.83 4.75 19.35
CA TYR A 97 -9.43 4.57 18.99
C TYR A 97 -8.94 5.64 18.01
N PHE A 98 -9.70 5.89 16.93
CA PHE A 98 -9.33 6.83 15.88
C PHE A 98 -9.12 8.24 16.43
N SER A 99 -10.04 8.73 17.28
CA SER A 99 -9.90 10.05 17.92
C SER A 99 -8.67 10.15 18.83
N SER A 100 -8.23 9.05 19.45
CA SER A 100 -7.04 9.04 20.31
C SER A 100 -5.71 9.17 19.55
N VAL A 101 -5.66 8.71 18.29
CA VAL A 101 -4.43 8.71 17.47
C VAL A 101 -4.45 9.77 16.37
N PHE A 102 -5.63 10.23 15.97
CA PHE A 102 -5.80 11.26 14.96
C PHE A 102 -5.41 12.62 15.54
N LYS A 103 -4.38 13.23 14.96
CA LYS A 103 -3.99 14.61 15.26
C LYS A 103 -4.48 15.50 14.13
N PRO A 104 -5.46 16.38 14.37
CA PRO A 104 -5.86 17.36 13.37
C PRO A 104 -4.63 18.21 13.01
N SER A 105 -4.32 18.36 11.72
CA SER A 105 -3.38 19.39 11.29
C SER A 105 -4.06 20.74 11.46
N THR A 106 -3.56 21.57 12.37
CA THR A 106 -4.08 22.93 12.62
C THR A 106 -3.73 23.92 11.51
N ASP A 107 -3.12 23.47 10.42
CA ASP A 107 -2.48 24.33 9.41
C ASP A 107 -3.28 24.37 8.10
N PHE A 108 -4.58 24.63 8.18
CA PHE A 108 -5.32 25.21 7.07
C PHE A 108 -5.70 26.64 7.45
N ASP A 109 -4.71 27.54 7.40
CA ASP A 109 -4.97 28.98 7.34
C ASP A 109 -5.47 29.28 5.92
N GLY A 110 -6.79 29.34 5.78
CA GLY A 110 -7.46 29.68 4.53
C GLY A 110 -7.35 31.17 4.23
N ASN A 111 -6.14 31.65 3.97
CA ASN A 111 -5.87 33.01 3.49
C ASN A 111 -4.83 32.98 2.36
N ASP A 112 -5.24 32.49 1.20
CA ASP A 112 -4.64 32.85 -0.09
C ASP A 112 -5.79 33.33 -0.99
N GLU A 113 -6.11 34.63 -0.92
CA GLU A 113 -6.87 35.38 -1.93
C GLU A 113 -5.92 36.36 -2.63
#